data_AF-A0A5S9X571-F1
#
_entry.id   AF-A0A5S9X571-F1
#
_cell.length_a   1.000
_cell.length_b   1.000
_cell.length_c   1.000
_cell.angle_alpha   90.00
_cell.angle_beta   90.00
_cell.angle_gamma   90.00
#
_symmetry.space_group_name_H-M   'P 1'
#
loop_
_entity.id
_entity.type
_entity.pdbx_description
1 polymer ?
#
loop_
_entity_poly.entity_id
_entity_poly.type
_entity_poly.pdbx_seq_one_letter_code
_entity_poly.pdbx_strand_id
1 'polypeptide(L)'
;MAGTGVVAVYGEGAMTETKQKSPFSVKVGLAQMLRGGVIMDVVNAEQARIAEEAGACAVMALERVPADIRAQGGVARMSDPEMIKEIKNAVTIPVMAKARIE
;
A
#
# COMPACT_ATOMS: atom_id res chain seq x y z
N MET A 1 -17.42 4.94 -28.04
CA MET A 1 -16.89 4.03 -27.00
C MET A 1 -15.42 4.40 -26.79
N ALA A 2 -15.14 5.32 -25.87
CA ALA A 2 -13.79 5.83 -25.61
C ALA A 2 -13.03 4.85 -24.69
N GLY A 3 -11.84 4.43 -25.12
CA GLY A 3 -11.02 3.47 -24.40
C GLY A 3 -10.49 4.04 -23.09
N THR A 4 -10.80 3.34 -22.00
CA THR A 4 -10.21 3.54 -20.68
C THR A 4 -8.75 3.09 -20.69
N GLY A 5 -7.85 3.98 -21.13
CA GLY A 5 -6.40 3.83 -20.95
C GLY A 5 -5.98 4.27 -19.55
N VAL A 6 -4.98 3.61 -18.98
CA VAL A 6 -4.38 3.98 -17.69
C VAL A 6 -3.71 5.34 -17.85
N VAL A 7 -4.29 6.39 -17.26
CA VAL A 7 -3.76 7.76 -17.32
C VAL A 7 -2.67 7.90 -16.25
N ALA A 8 -1.41 7.91 -16.67
CA ALA A 8 -0.31 8.37 -15.83
C ALA A 8 -0.37 9.90 -15.75
N VAL A 9 -1.03 10.43 -14.74
CA VAL A 9 -1.12 11.88 -14.54
C VAL A 9 0.17 12.39 -13.87
N TYR A 10 1.20 12.66 -14.68
CA TYR A 10 2.33 13.55 -14.35
C TYR A 10 2.83 14.17 -15.67
N GLY A 11 2.53 15.47 -15.88
CA GLY A 11 3.01 16.26 -17.02
C GLY A 11 2.02 16.35 -18.20
N GLU A 12 1.89 17.55 -18.77
CA GLU A 12 1.10 17.83 -19.98
C GLU A 12 1.65 17.04 -21.17
N GLY A 13 1.11 15.85 -21.42
CA GLY A 13 1.50 15.04 -22.57
C GLY A 13 0.73 13.74 -22.61
N ALA A 14 -0.34 13.69 -23.41
CA ALA A 14 -1.04 12.46 -23.69
C ALA A 14 -0.16 11.55 -24.58
N MET A 15 0.62 10.67 -23.95
CA MET A 15 1.30 9.57 -24.65
C MET A 15 0.34 8.39 -24.76
N THR A 16 -0.26 8.20 -25.93
CA THR A 16 -1.06 7.01 -26.24
C THR A 16 -0.11 5.82 -26.46
N GLU A 17 0.04 4.97 -25.44
CA GLU A 17 0.90 3.78 -25.52
C GLU A 17 0.24 2.69 -26.39
N THR A 18 0.88 2.37 -27.50
CA THR A 18 0.47 1.33 -28.45
C THR A 18 0.70 -0.05 -27.84
N LYS A 19 -0.36 -0.65 -27.29
CA LYS A 19 -0.62 -2.11 -27.23
C LYS A 19 0.61 -3.02 -26.95
N GLN A 20 1.33 -2.81 -25.84
CA GLN A 20 2.05 -3.88 -25.14
C GLN A 20 1.62 -3.87 -23.67
N LYS A 21 1.12 -5.00 -23.16
CA LYS A 21 0.83 -5.20 -21.73
C LYS A 21 2.16 -5.23 -20.95
N SER A 22 2.81 -4.08 -20.80
CA SER A 22 3.98 -3.98 -19.94
C SER A 22 3.57 -4.27 -18.49
N PRO A 23 4.26 -5.14 -17.75
CA PRO A 23 4.00 -5.35 -16.32
C PRO A 23 4.05 -4.04 -15.51
N PHE A 24 4.77 -3.04 -16.02
CA PHE A 24 4.87 -1.73 -15.41
C PHE A 24 3.54 -0.96 -15.44
N SER A 25 2.84 -0.92 -16.57
CA SER A 25 1.58 -0.17 -16.68
C SER A 25 0.49 -0.74 -15.76
N VAL A 26 0.48 -2.06 -15.55
CA VAL A 26 -0.39 -2.72 -14.57
C VAL A 26 -0.05 -2.29 -13.14
N LYS A 27 1.24 -2.28 -12.76
CA LYS A 27 1.68 -1.84 -11.42
C LYS A 27 1.32 -0.38 -11.17
N VAL A 28 1.51 0.49 -12.16
CA VAL A 28 1.08 1.89 -12.08
C VAL A 28 -0.44 1.95 -11.88
N GLY A 29 -1.22 1.22 -12.67
CA GLY A 29 -2.68 1.16 -12.53
C GLY A 29 -3.14 0.76 -11.14
N LEU A 30 -2.52 -0.24 -10.50
CA LEU A 30 -2.83 -0.64 -9.12
C LEU A 30 -2.59 0.50 -8.12
N ALA A 31 -1.48 1.24 -8.28
CA ALA A 31 -1.19 2.39 -7.43
C ALA A 31 -2.19 3.56 -7.65
N GLN A 32 -2.69 3.73 -8.88
CA GLN A 32 -3.70 4.76 -9.19
C GLN A 32 -5.02 4.51 -8.44
N MET A 33 -5.39 3.25 -8.17
CA MET A 33 -6.62 2.89 -7.45
C MET A 33 -6.64 3.38 -5.99
N LEU A 34 -5.48 3.69 -5.42
CA LEU A 34 -5.34 4.17 -4.03
C LEU A 34 -5.47 5.70 -3.91
N ARG A 35 -5.62 6.43 -5.02
CA ARG A 35 -5.72 7.90 -5.03
C ARG A 35 -6.94 8.39 -4.24
N GLY A 36 -6.73 9.39 -3.40
CA GLY A 36 -7.78 10.01 -2.59
C GLY A 36 -8.14 9.24 -1.31
N GLY A 37 -7.50 8.09 -1.05
CA GLY A 37 -7.66 7.34 0.20
C GLY A 37 -6.56 7.59 1.21
N VAL A 38 -6.73 7.02 2.40
CA VAL A 38 -5.75 7.02 3.50
C VAL A 38 -5.20 5.62 3.69
N ILE A 39 -3.87 5.50 3.83
CA ILE A 39 -3.19 4.26 4.20
C ILE A 39 -2.79 4.37 5.67
N MET A 40 -3.22 3.43 6.51
CA MET A 40 -2.98 3.46 7.96
C MET A 40 -1.90 2.46 8.38
N ASP A 41 -0.95 2.91 9.21
CA ASP A 41 0.01 2.03 9.89
C ASP A 41 -0.70 1.27 11.02
N VAL A 42 -0.56 -0.07 11.06
CA VAL A 42 -1.19 -0.94 12.06
C VAL A 42 -0.19 -1.97 12.60
N VAL A 43 -0.32 -2.31 13.88
CA VAL A 43 0.59 -3.25 14.56
C VAL A 43 -0.03 -4.62 14.88
N ASN A 44 -1.35 -4.79 14.69
CA ASN A 44 -2.05 -6.05 14.94
C ASN A 44 -3.35 -6.15 14.10
N ALA A 45 -3.99 -7.31 14.14
CA ALA A 45 -5.22 -7.58 13.39
C ALA A 45 -6.42 -6.72 13.84
N GLU A 46 -6.49 -6.35 15.11
CA GLU A 46 -7.57 -5.51 15.65
C GLU A 46 -7.51 -4.08 15.08
N GLN A 47 -6.31 -3.47 15.11
CA GLN A 47 -6.08 -2.16 14.49
C GLN A 47 -6.35 -2.18 12.98
N ALA A 48 -6.04 -3.29 12.30
CA ALA A 48 -6.35 -3.45 10.89
C ALA A 48 -7.86 -3.38 10.61
N ARG A 49 -8.68 -4.06 11.42
CA ARG A 49 -10.15 -3.99 11.30
C ARG A 49 -10.68 -2.60 11.58
N ILE A 50 -10.17 -1.93 12.63
CA ILE A 50 -10.57 -0.55 12.95
C ILE A 50 -10.21 0.40 11.80
N ALA A 51 -9.04 0.22 11.17
CA ALA A 51 -8.64 1.02 10.02
C ALA A 51 -9.57 0.80 8.81
N GLU A 52 -9.96 -0.44 8.53
CA GLU A 52 -10.92 -0.78 7.48
C GLU A 52 -12.30 -0.16 7.76
N GLU A 53 -12.80 -0.28 8.98
CA GLU A 53 -14.08 0.33 9.41
C GLU A 53 -14.05 1.86 9.35
N ALA A 54 -12.89 2.48 9.61
CA ALA A 54 -12.68 3.92 9.49
C ALA A 54 -12.58 4.41 8.04
N GLY A 55 -12.62 3.51 7.05
CA GLY A 55 -12.55 3.85 5.63
C GLY A 55 -11.14 3.99 5.07
N ALA A 56 -10.13 3.36 5.69
CA ALA A 56 -8.80 3.28 5.10
C ALA A 56 -8.86 2.55 3.75
N CYS A 57 -8.14 3.05 2.74
CA CYS A 57 -8.08 2.40 1.44
C CYS A 57 -7.08 1.23 1.41
N ALA A 58 -6.14 1.20 2.34
CA ALA A 58 -5.16 0.14 2.57
C ALA A 58 -4.57 0.25 3.97
N VAL A 59 -3.91 -0.81 4.43
CA VAL A 59 -3.14 -0.81 5.69
C VAL A 59 -1.67 -1.15 5.45
N MET A 60 -0.80 -0.61 6.31
CA MET A 60 0.63 -0.90 6.35
C MET A 60 0.92 -1.69 7.63
N ALA A 61 1.37 -2.93 7.49
CA ALA A 61 1.69 -3.81 8.62
C ALA A 61 3.13 -3.58 9.10
N LEU A 62 3.29 -3.27 10.39
CA LEU A 62 4.58 -3.07 11.04
C LEU A 62 4.51 -3.37 12.54
N GLU A 63 5.56 -3.94 13.11
CA GLU A 63 5.63 -4.29 14.55
C GLU A 63 5.64 -3.07 15.48
N ARG A 64 6.16 -1.94 14.98
CA ARG A 64 6.32 -0.71 15.76
C ARG A 64 6.05 0.50 14.89
N VAL A 65 5.17 1.39 15.34
CA VAL A 65 4.85 2.62 14.62
C VAL A 65 6.09 3.53 14.51
N PRO A 66 6.18 4.39 13.48
CA PRO A 66 7.36 5.26 13.30
C PRO A 66 7.69 6.12 14.52
N ALA A 67 6.68 6.51 15.32
CA ALA A 67 6.87 7.24 16.57
C ALA A 67 7.68 6.41 17.59
N ASP A 68 7.31 5.14 17.77
CA ASP A 68 7.98 4.22 18.70
C ASP A 68 9.40 3.88 18.24
N ILE A 69 9.60 3.68 16.93
CA ILE A 69 10.93 3.44 16.37
C ILE A 69 11.86 4.63 16.66
N ARG A 70 11.37 5.86 16.53
CA ARG A 70 12.15 7.07 16.85
C ARG A 70 12.43 7.22 18.34
N ALA A 71 11.48 6.86 19.19
CA ALA A 71 11.62 7.00 20.65
C ALA A 71 12.55 5.93 21.25
N GLN A 72 12.42 4.68 20.82
CA GLN A 72 13.19 3.55 21.35
C GLN A 72 14.56 3.41 20.67
N GLY A 73 14.70 3.91 19.44
CA GLY A 73 15.87 3.71 18.61
C GLY A 73 16.08 2.24 18.21
N GLY A 74 17.34 1.92 17.91
CA GLY A 74 17.77 0.58 17.50
C GLY A 74 17.50 0.26 16.02
N VAL A 75 17.67 -1.02 15.66
CA VAL A 75 17.54 -1.48 14.27
C VAL A 75 16.11 -1.94 14.01
N ALA A 76 15.39 -1.21 13.15
CA ALA A 76 14.09 -1.64 12.65
C ALA A 76 14.26 -2.53 11.40
N ARG A 77 13.67 -3.72 11.40
CA ARG A 77 13.69 -4.68 10.29
C ARG A 77 12.28 -4.84 9.70
N MET A 78 12.16 -5.67 8.66
CA MET A 78 10.86 -6.14 8.20
C MET A 78 10.16 -6.88 9.34
N SER A 79 8.84 -6.71 9.44
CA SER A 79 8.02 -7.42 10.41
C SER A 79 7.89 -8.90 10.11
N ASP A 80 7.61 -9.69 11.13
CA ASP A 80 7.40 -11.12 11.00
C ASP A 80 6.31 -11.43 9.93
N PRO A 81 6.61 -12.28 8.92
CA PRO A 81 5.62 -12.74 7.96
C PRO A 81 4.36 -13.35 8.57
N GLU A 82 4.42 -13.97 9.75
CA GLU A 82 3.24 -14.49 10.45
C GLU A 82 2.29 -13.36 10.86
N MET A 83 2.81 -12.29 11.47
CA MET A 83 2.04 -11.09 11.82
C MET A 83 1.40 -10.46 10.58
N ILE A 84 2.14 -10.35 9.47
CA ILE A 84 1.62 -9.80 8.21
C ILE A 84 0.48 -10.67 7.65
N LYS A 85 0.61 -12.01 7.72
CA LYS A 85 -0.45 -12.94 7.29
C LYS A 85 -1.69 -12.81 8.17
N GLU A 86 -1.52 -12.63 9.47
CA GLU A 86 -2.64 -12.42 10.39
C GLU A 86 -3.43 -11.16 10.04
N ILE A 87 -2.74 -10.03 9.85
CA ILE A 87 -3.34 -8.76 9.42
C ILE A 87 -4.05 -8.94 8.07
N LYS A 88 -3.40 -9.59 7.10
CA LYS A 88 -3.98 -9.86 5.77
C LYS A 88 -5.24 -10.71 5.83
N ASN A 89 -5.32 -11.67 6.74
CA ASN A 89 -6.50 -12.51 6.91
C ASN A 89 -7.63 -11.78 7.65
N ALA A 90 -7.32 -10.69 8.37
CA ALA A 90 -8.29 -9.96 9.18
C ALA A 90 -9.09 -8.91 8.40
N VAL A 91 -8.62 -8.45 7.25
CA VAL A 91 -9.22 -7.36 6.46
C VAL A 91 -9.35 -7.71 4.98
N THR A 92 -10.22 -7.00 4.26
CA THR A 92 -10.41 -7.17 2.81
C THR A 92 -9.66 -6.14 1.97
N ILE A 93 -9.27 -5.01 2.57
CA ILE A 93 -8.48 -3.97 1.92
C ILE A 93 -7.00 -4.39 1.69
N PRO A 94 -6.30 -3.80 0.71
CA PRO A 94 -4.90 -4.10 0.44
C PRO A 94 -3.99 -3.95 1.66
N VAL A 95 -3.08 -4.91 1.84
CA VAL A 95 -2.06 -4.91 2.90
C VAL A 95 -0.67 -4.67 2.30
N MET A 96 0.02 -3.69 2.84
CA MET A 96 1.41 -3.34 2.52
C MET A 96 2.33 -3.71 3.70
N ALA A 97 3.63 -3.86 3.43
CA ALA A 97 4.65 -4.12 4.44
C ALA A 97 5.96 -3.39 4.10
N LYS A 98 6.78 -3.10 5.12
CA LYS A 98 8.06 -2.41 4.95
C LYS A 98 9.22 -3.38 4.77
N ALA A 99 10.12 -3.07 3.84
CA ALA A 99 11.44 -3.69 3.71
C ALA A 99 12.53 -2.62 3.92
N ARG A 100 13.72 -3.04 4.35
CA ARG A 100 14.88 -2.14 4.45
C ARG A 100 15.45 -1.88 3.05
N ILE A 101 16.06 -0.71 2.87
CA ILE A 101 16.82 -0.36 1.66
C ILE A 101 18.14 -1.14 1.69
N GLU A 102 18.53 -1.67 0.52
CA GLU A 102 19.85 -2.30 0.27
C GLU A 102 20.84 -1.31 -0.33
#